data_AF-A0A1M6MCK5-F1
#
_entry.id   AF-A0A1M6MCK5-F1
#
_cell.length_a   1.000
_cell.length_b   1.000
_cell.length_c   1.000
_cell.angle_alpha   90.00
_cell.angle_beta   90.00
_cell.angle_gamma   90.00
#
_symmetry.space_group_name_H-M   'P 1'
#
loop_
_entity.id
_entity.type
_entity.pdbx_description
1 polymer ?
#
loop_
_entity_poly.entity_id
_entity_poly.type
_entity_poly.pdbx_seq_one_letter_code
_entity_poly.pdbx_strand_id
1 'polypeptide(L)'
;MPASKRPGFEQFRDALIALIKEHVKQEEIDPFSPWLQVGDESTRESILRAFKNQMESAYGVELVVEPHLVSLDRSIESIAIQLHHVFNTIFLMEQINARIRARLKKSR
;
A
#
# COMPACT_ATOMS: atom_id res chain seq x y z
N MET A 1 -4.40 10.74 17.41
CA MET A 1 -3.07 10.27 16.96
C MET A 1 -2.48 11.36 16.06
N PRO A 2 -1.20 11.73 16.22
CA PRO A 2 -0.57 12.66 15.29
C PRO A 2 -0.67 12.07 13.87
N ALA A 3 -0.99 12.90 12.88
CA ALA A 3 -1.08 12.44 11.50
C ALA A 3 0.28 11.89 11.08
N SER A 4 0.39 10.56 10.94
CA SER A 4 1.56 9.91 10.39
C SER A 4 1.92 10.59 9.07
N LYS A 5 3.16 11.06 8.94
CA LYS A 5 3.63 11.70 7.71
C LYS A 5 3.48 10.69 6.57
N ARG A 6 3.02 11.16 5.40
CA ARG A 6 2.88 10.34 4.19
C ARG A 6 4.20 9.61 3.89
N PRO A 7 4.19 8.29 3.64
CA PRO A 7 5.40 7.55 3.30
C PRO A 7 5.93 8.01 1.93
N GLY A 8 7.26 8.07 1.84
CA GLY A 8 7.93 8.13 0.54
C GLY A 8 7.74 6.83 -0.24
N PHE A 9 8.02 6.84 -1.54
CA PHE A 9 7.87 5.65 -2.38
C PHE A 9 8.77 4.50 -1.91
N GLU A 10 10.04 4.78 -1.59
CA GLU A 10 11.00 3.78 -1.11
C GLU A 10 10.49 3.06 0.13
N GLN A 11 10.07 3.80 1.16
CA GLN A 11 9.49 3.23 2.39
C GLN A 11 8.25 2.36 2.10
N PHE A 12 7.41 2.78 1.16
CA PHE A 12 6.20 2.07 0.78
C PHE A 12 6.52 0.76 0.04
N ARG A 13 7.46 0.81 -0.91
CA ARG A 13 7.98 -0.36 -1.64
C ARG A 13 8.66 -1.34 -0.70
N ASP A 14 9.50 -0.85 0.21
CA ASP A 14 10.25 -1.69 1.14
C ASP A 14 9.30 -2.39 2.14
N ALA A 15 8.19 -1.74 2.52
CA ALA A 15 7.13 -2.38 3.32
C ALA A 15 6.42 -3.50 2.55
N LEU A 16 6.15 -3.33 1.25
CA LEU A 16 5.60 -4.40 0.42
C LEU A 16 6.58 -5.57 0.30
N ILE A 17 7.86 -5.29 0.07
CA ILE A 17 8.92 -6.31 -0.04
C ILE A 17 9.07 -7.06 1.28
N ALA A 18 9.02 -6.39 2.43
CA ALA A 18 9.07 -7.04 3.73
C ALA A 18 7.94 -8.08 3.89
N LEU A 19 6.70 -7.72 3.53
CA LEU A 19 5.59 -8.67 3.54
C LEU A 19 5.76 -9.81 2.56
N ILE A 20 6.28 -9.55 1.36
CA ILE A 20 6.58 -10.61 0.40
C ILE A 20 7.55 -11.62 1.03
N LYS A 21 8.67 -11.15 1.59
CA LYS A 21 9.67 -12.00 2.25
C LYS A 21 9.07 -12.86 3.34
N GLU A 22 8.19 -12.29 4.17
CA GLU A 22 7.48 -13.01 5.23
C GLU A 22 6.57 -14.13 4.68
N HIS A 23 5.83 -13.87 3.60
CA HIS A 23 4.88 -14.83 3.03
C HIS A 23 5.57 -15.95 2.25
N VAL A 24 6.61 -15.64 1.47
CA VAL A 24 7.32 -16.64 0.65
C VAL A 24 8.53 -17.27 1.35
N LYS A 25 8.87 -16.82 2.57
CA LYS A 25 10.02 -17.29 3.37
C LYS A 25 11.35 -17.19 2.61
N GLN A 26 11.53 -16.08 1.88
CA GLN A 26 12.77 -15.77 1.16
C GLN A 26 13.45 -14.57 1.80
N GLU A 27 14.77 -14.64 1.94
CA GLU A 27 15.57 -13.57 2.58
C GLU A 27 15.79 -12.38 1.63
N GLU A 28 15.90 -12.65 0.33
CA GLU A 28 16.15 -11.65 -0.70
C GLU A 28 15.04 -11.67 -1.74
N ILE A 29 14.55 -10.48 -2.06
CA ILE A 29 13.55 -10.22 -3.09
C ILE A 29 14.06 -9.03 -3.89
N ASP A 30 14.34 -9.24 -5.16
CA ASP A 30 14.70 -8.16 -6.07
C ASP A 30 13.41 -7.41 -6.50
N PRO A 31 13.29 -6.09 -6.27
CA PRO A 31 12.15 -5.29 -6.72
C PRO A 31 11.83 -5.42 -8.22
N PHE A 32 12.82 -5.78 -9.05
CA PHE A 32 12.65 -5.96 -10.49
C PHE A 32 12.16 -7.35 -10.87
N SER A 33 12.05 -8.27 -9.91
CA SER A 33 11.53 -9.62 -10.14
C SER A 33 10.07 -9.58 -10.61
N PRO A 34 9.66 -10.50 -11.51
CA PRO A 34 8.27 -10.62 -11.93
C PRO A 34 7.35 -10.92 -10.76
N TRP A 35 6.29 -10.13 -10.61
CA TRP A 35 5.28 -10.29 -9.57
C TRP A 35 4.63 -11.68 -9.60
N LEU A 36 4.38 -12.21 -10.79
CA LEU A 36 3.78 -13.54 -10.96
C LEU A 36 4.67 -14.69 -10.47
N GLN A 37 5.95 -14.45 -10.21
CA GLN A 37 6.84 -15.43 -9.57
C GLN A 37 6.76 -15.39 -8.04
N VAL A 38 6.09 -14.39 -7.46
CA VAL A 38 5.80 -14.34 -6.03
C VAL A 38 4.67 -15.31 -5.72
N GLY A 39 5.02 -16.56 -5.43
CA GLY A 39 4.08 -17.61 -5.02
C GLY A 39 2.98 -17.90 -6.04
N ASP A 40 1.88 -18.49 -5.55
CA ASP A 40 0.65 -18.66 -6.32
C ASP A 40 -0.29 -17.45 -6.19
N GLU A 41 -1.43 -17.49 -6.87
CA GLU A 41 -2.44 -16.42 -6.83
C GLU A 41 -2.91 -16.13 -5.40
N SER A 42 -3.23 -17.17 -4.63
CA SER A 42 -3.65 -17.07 -3.22
C SER A 42 -2.59 -16.39 -2.34
N THR A 43 -1.31 -16.66 -2.61
CA THR A 43 -0.19 -16.02 -1.90
C THR A 43 -0.16 -14.53 -2.19
N ARG A 44 -0.28 -14.15 -3.47
CA ARG A 44 -0.31 -12.73 -3.89
C ARG A 44 -1.50 -11.98 -3.32
N GLU A 45 -2.68 -12.59 -3.32
CA GLU A 45 -3.87 -12.04 -2.67
C GLU A 45 -3.65 -11.79 -1.19
N SER A 46 -3.05 -12.76 -0.50
CA SER A 46 -2.75 -12.67 0.93
C SER A 46 -1.77 -11.53 1.24
N ILE A 47 -0.71 -11.41 0.43
CA ILE A 47 0.27 -10.32 0.53
C ILE A 47 -0.40 -8.96 0.33
N LEU A 48 -1.20 -8.79 -0.74
CA LEU A 48 -1.87 -7.52 -1.02
C LEU A 48 -2.88 -7.15 0.07
N ARG A 49 -3.59 -8.14 0.63
CA ARG A 49 -4.50 -7.94 1.76
C ARG A 49 -3.77 -7.56 3.05
N ALA A 50 -2.67 -8.23 3.35
CA ALA A 50 -1.83 -7.89 4.50
C ALA A 50 -1.27 -6.47 4.36
N PHE A 51 -0.78 -6.12 3.17
CA PHE A 51 -0.25 -4.79 2.88
C PHE A 51 -1.31 -3.71 3.01
N LYS A 52 -2.52 -3.96 2.49
CA LYS A 52 -3.69 -3.09 2.71
C LYS A 52 -3.89 -2.84 4.20
N ASN A 53 -4.09 -3.90 4.99
CA ASN A 53 -4.37 -3.77 6.43
C ASN A 53 -3.26 -2.99 7.17
N GLN A 54 -1.99 -3.23 6.82
CA GLN A 54 -0.86 -2.51 7.39
C GLN A 54 -0.90 -1.02 7.08
N MET A 55 -1.16 -0.64 5.82
CA MET A 55 -1.24 0.77 5.41
C MET A 55 -2.43 1.48 6.04
N GLU A 56 -3.59 0.83 6.10
CA GLU A 56 -4.80 1.38 6.72
C GLU A 56 -4.59 1.63 8.21
N SER A 57 -3.99 0.66 8.93
CA SER A 57 -3.69 0.80 10.35
C SER A 57 -2.63 1.88 10.64
N ALA A 58 -1.61 2.03 9.79
CA ALA A 58 -0.51 2.96 10.02
C ALA A 58 -0.87 4.42 9.70
N TYR A 59 -1.74 4.63 8.70
CA TYR A 59 -2.02 5.97 8.15
C TYR A 59 -3.47 6.42 8.30
N GLY A 60 -4.39 5.55 8.76
CA GLY A 60 -5.80 5.90 8.95
C GLY A 60 -6.51 6.22 7.63
N VAL A 61 -6.15 5.49 6.58
CA VAL A 61 -6.78 5.56 5.25
C VAL A 61 -7.56 4.28 4.98
N GLU A 62 -8.44 4.29 3.99
CA GLU A 62 -9.06 3.09 3.42
C GLU A 62 -8.42 2.81 2.06
N LEU A 63 -7.45 1.90 1.99
CA LEU A 63 -6.70 1.64 0.77
C LEU A 63 -7.51 0.73 -0.16
N VAL A 64 -7.69 1.19 -1.40
CA VAL A 64 -8.28 0.38 -2.47
C VAL A 64 -7.17 -0.40 -3.15
N VAL A 65 -7.31 -1.73 -3.16
CA VAL A 65 -6.44 -2.63 -3.92
C VAL A 65 -7.25 -3.15 -5.09
N GLU A 66 -6.80 -2.87 -6.30
CA GLU A 66 -7.51 -3.31 -7.50
C GLU A 66 -7.31 -4.82 -7.72
N PRO A 67 -8.37 -5.61 -8.01
CA PRO A 67 -8.26 -7.07 -8.14
C PRO A 67 -7.26 -7.51 -9.21
N HIS A 68 -7.13 -6.73 -10.28
CA HIS A 68 -6.23 -7.04 -11.40
C HIS A 68 -4.74 -7.08 -10.98
N LEU A 69 -4.38 -6.45 -9.85
CA LEU A 69 -3.00 -6.45 -9.35
C LEU A 69 -2.51 -7.86 -9.00
N VAL A 70 -3.40 -8.78 -8.64
CA VAL A 70 -3.05 -10.16 -8.26
C VAL A 70 -2.42 -10.92 -9.43
N SER A 71 -2.92 -10.70 -10.64
CA SER A 71 -2.52 -11.39 -11.87
C SER A 71 -1.72 -10.52 -12.83
N LEU A 72 -1.25 -9.35 -12.38
CA LEU A 72 -0.58 -8.39 -13.24
C LEU A 72 0.85 -8.84 -13.58
N ASP A 73 1.12 -9.06 -14.86
CA ASP A 73 2.44 -9.45 -15.37
C ASP A 73 3.40 -8.25 -15.45
N ARG A 74 3.89 -7.82 -14.30
CA ARG A 74 4.82 -6.70 -14.12
C ARG A 74 5.81 -6.99 -12.99
N SER A 75 6.82 -6.14 -12.81
CA SER A 75 7.74 -6.24 -11.66
C SER A 75 7.05 -5.91 -10.34
N ILE A 76 7.60 -6.40 -9.23
CA ILE A 76 7.18 -6.03 -7.86
C ILE A 76 7.19 -4.50 -7.67
N GLU A 77 8.21 -3.82 -8.19
CA GLU A 77 8.29 -2.36 -8.14
C GLU A 77 7.13 -1.69 -8.87
N SER A 78 6.70 -2.22 -10.01
CA SER A 78 5.54 -1.70 -10.74
C SER A 78 4.24 -1.85 -9.92
N ILE A 79 4.09 -2.97 -9.19
CA ILE A 79 2.96 -3.15 -8.26
C ILE A 79 3.01 -2.11 -7.14
N ALA A 80 4.20 -1.89 -6.57
CA ALA A 80 4.40 -0.88 -5.53
C ALA A 80 4.07 0.54 -6.04
N ILE A 81 4.45 0.88 -7.27
CA ILE A 81 4.16 2.17 -7.90
C ILE A 81 2.64 2.38 -8.00
N GLN A 82 1.91 1.40 -8.54
CA GLN A 82 0.45 1.50 -8.69
C GLN A 82 -0.25 1.63 -7.33
N LEU A 83 0.11 0.80 -6.36
CA LEU A 83 -0.41 0.89 -4.99
C LEU A 83 -0.10 2.24 -4.34
N HIS A 84 1.12 2.77 -4.54
CA HIS A 84 1.52 4.07 -3.97
C HIS A 84 0.74 5.22 -4.60
N HIS A 85 0.47 5.18 -5.91
CA HIS A 85 -0.37 6.17 -6.56
C HIS A 85 -1.81 6.19 -6.02
N VAL A 86 -2.42 5.01 -5.85
CA VAL A 86 -3.76 4.88 -5.26
C VAL A 86 -3.74 5.38 -3.82
N PHE A 87 -2.76 4.94 -3.02
CA PHE A 87 -2.58 5.38 -1.64
C PHE A 87 -2.43 6.92 -1.54
N ASN A 88 -1.61 7.53 -2.40
CA ASN A 88 -1.38 8.98 -2.37
C ASN A 88 -2.66 9.78 -2.65
N THR A 89 -3.47 9.29 -3.60
CA THR A 89 -4.76 9.90 -3.94
C THR A 89 -5.68 9.88 -2.72
N ILE A 90 -5.84 8.70 -2.11
CA ILE A 90 -6.72 8.50 -0.95
C ILE A 90 -6.22 9.31 0.26
N PHE A 91 -4.92 9.25 0.55
CA PHE A 91 -4.32 9.98 1.65
C PHE A 91 -4.54 11.49 1.52
N LEU A 92 -4.40 12.05 0.31
CA LEU A 92 -4.65 13.46 0.06
C LEU A 92 -6.13 13.81 0.26
N MET A 93 -7.03 12.99 -0.27
CA MET A 93 -8.48 13.16 -0.08
C MET A 93 -8.86 13.18 1.40
N GLU A 94 -8.33 12.26 2.20
CA GLU A 94 -8.61 12.22 3.64
C GLU A 94 -8.06 13.44 4.39
N GLN A 95 -6.88 13.94 4.03
CA GLN A 95 -6.34 15.16 4.60
C GLN A 95 -7.19 16.40 4.25
N ILE A 96 -7.71 16.49 3.03
CA ILE A 96 -8.64 17.56 2.63
C ILE A 96 -9.92 17.47 3.44
N ASN A 97 -10.52 16.29 3.52
CA ASN A 97 -11.74 16.04 4.29
C ASN A 97 -11.56 16.38 5.78
N ALA A 98 -10.43 16.00 6.38
CA ALA A 98 -10.08 16.33 7.76
C ALA A 98 -9.98 17.85 7.97
N ARG A 99 -9.38 18.60 7.04
CA ARG A 99 -9.29 20.06 7.09
C ARG A 99 -10.66 20.72 6.99
N ILE A 100 -11.54 20.25 6.10
CA ILE A 100 -12.92 20.74 5.96
C ILE A 100 -13.69 20.53 7.27
N ARG A 101 -13.64 19.32 7.83
CA ARG A 101 -14.27 18.98 9.12
C ARG A 101 -13.76 19.86 10.26
N ALA A 102 -12.45 20.08 10.33
CA ALA A 102 -11.84 20.93 11.35
C ALA A 102 -12.28 22.40 11.26
N ARG A 103 -12.47 22.93 10.04
CA ARG A 103 -13.01 24.29 9.83
C ARG A 103 -14.46 24.40 10.28
N LEU A 104 -15.31 23.45 9.88
CA LEU A 104 -16.72 23.41 10.30
C LEU A 104 -16.89 23.32 11.82
N LYS A 105 -16.01 22.59 12.51
CA LYS A 105 -16.02 22.50 13.98
C LYS A 105 -15.61 23.81 14.67
N LYS A 106 -14.76 24.63 14.03
CA LYS A 106 -14.33 25.95 14.58
C LYS A 106 -15.34 27.07 14.34
N SER A 107 -16.23 26.91 13.36
CA SER A 107 -17.27 27.88 13.02
C SER A 107 -18.60 27.65 13.76
N ARG A 108 -18.66 26.65 14.64
CA ARG A 108 -19.74 26.40 15.61
C ARG A 108 -19.23 26.71 17.01
#